data_AF-A0A960A199-F1
#
_entry.id   AF-A0A960A199-F1
#
_cell.length_a   1.000
_cell.length_b   1.000
_cell.length_c   1.000
_cell.angle_alpha   90.00
_cell.angle_beta   90.00
_cell.angle_gamma   90.00
#
_symmetry.space_group_name_H-M   'P 1'
#
loop_
_entity.id
_entity.type
_entity.pdbx_description
1 polymer ?
#
loop_
_entity_poly.entity_id
_entity_poly.type
_entity_poly.pdbx_seq_one_letter_code
_entity_poly.pdbx_strand_id
1 'polypeptide(L)'
;FPRMVRDLANNLGKQLELVITGEDTELDRTVIDELGDPLVHMLRNAVDHGLEMPDERAAAGKDPVGTVRLSARHEGNSVVIEVSEDGRGIDPVRLRDLVVEKGLMSRADVDQLSDQEAVELIFLPGLSTAKVATDISGRGVGMDAVRAKINGLNGTVEIRSELGKGSTFTIRLPLTLAIIQALLVTAAGDTYALPLEAIEETVVIERAETRPVDGVPCMVLRDNIVPLLSLRDRLRIAGGDAEEEHLSVVVVRSGSTRIGVVVDALLGQQDIVIKHLPEYLGEVVAVAGATILGDGSVALIVDVGALGQRGRVAA
;
A
#
# COMPACT_ATOMS: atom_id res chain seq x y z
N PHE A 1 22.75 -3.23 5.47
CA PHE A 1 22.28 -4.22 6.49
C PHE A 1 23.39 -4.89 7.30
N PRO A 2 24.48 -5.44 6.72
CA PRO A 2 25.41 -6.32 7.46
C PRO A 2 26.07 -5.70 8.70
N ARG A 3 26.48 -4.43 8.60
CA ARG A 3 27.13 -3.71 9.70
C ARG A 3 26.19 -3.52 10.89
N MET A 4 24.96 -3.06 10.63
CA MET A 4 23.95 -2.83 11.66
C MET A 4 23.61 -4.10 12.45
N VAL A 5 23.41 -5.23 11.75
CA VAL A 5 23.10 -6.51 12.39
C VAL A 5 24.26 -6.96 13.30
N ARG A 6 25.51 -6.81 12.82
CA ARG A 6 26.71 -7.14 13.60
C ARG A 6 26.87 -6.25 14.83
N ASP A 7 26.65 -4.94 14.67
CA ASP A 7 26.74 -3.98 15.77
C ASP A 7 25.65 -4.26 16.83
N LEU A 8 24.43 -4.62 16.41
CA LEU A 8 23.33 -5.00 17.30
C LEU A 8 23.62 -6.28 18.07
N ALA A 9 24.14 -7.31 17.39
CA ALA A 9 24.53 -8.58 18.01
C ALA A 9 25.58 -8.36 19.11
N ASN A 10 26.61 -7.56 18.82
CA ASN A 10 27.65 -7.22 19.78
C ASN A 10 27.09 -6.46 21.00
N ASN A 11 26.22 -5.48 20.78
CA ASN A 11 25.61 -4.70 21.87
C ASN A 11 24.73 -5.56 22.79
N LEU A 12 24.06 -6.59 22.24
CA LEU A 12 23.21 -7.49 22.98
C LEU A 12 23.95 -8.74 23.52
N GLY A 13 25.25 -8.88 23.23
CA GLY A 13 26.05 -10.04 23.65
C GLY A 13 25.68 -11.36 22.94
N LYS A 14 25.00 -11.28 21.78
CA LYS A 14 24.58 -12.45 21.01
C LYS A 14 25.61 -12.78 19.92
N GLN A 15 25.79 -14.06 19.65
CA GLN A 15 26.63 -14.53 18.54
C GLN A 15 25.75 -14.97 17.39
N LEU A 16 25.99 -14.44 16.19
CA LEU A 16 25.23 -14.81 15.01
C LEU A 16 26.03 -14.71 13.71
N GLU A 17 25.56 -15.44 12.71
CA GLU A 17 25.93 -15.33 11.30
C GLU A 17 24.76 -14.73 10.50
N LEU A 18 25.07 -13.74 9.65
CA LEU A 18 24.11 -13.17 8.70
C LEU A 18 24.39 -13.74 7.31
N VAL A 19 23.43 -14.50 6.79
CA VAL A 19 23.48 -15.08 5.44
C VAL A 19 22.58 -14.26 4.52
N ILE A 20 23.15 -13.66 3.48
CA ILE A 20 22.40 -12.94 2.45
C ILE A 20 22.49 -13.73 1.14
N THR A 21 21.34 -13.93 0.49
CA THR A 21 21.26 -14.64 -0.79
C THR A 21 20.31 -13.92 -1.74
N GLY A 22 20.56 -14.02 -3.05
CA GLY A 22 19.75 -13.34 -4.07
C GLY A 22 19.96 -11.83 -4.11
N GLU A 23 21.19 -11.37 -3.82
CA GLU A 23 21.57 -9.95 -3.90
C GLU A 23 21.44 -9.37 -5.31
N ASP A 24 21.41 -10.24 -6.32
CA ASP A 24 21.20 -9.98 -7.74
C ASP A 24 19.72 -9.87 -8.14
N THR A 25 18.79 -10.08 -7.20
CA THR A 25 17.34 -9.97 -7.47
C THR A 25 16.95 -8.53 -7.77
N GLU A 26 16.55 -8.27 -9.01
CA GLU A 26 16.11 -6.95 -9.45
C GLU A 26 14.74 -6.57 -8.84
N LEU A 27 14.64 -5.33 -8.36
CA LEU A 27 13.47 -4.69 -7.75
C LEU A 27 13.40 -3.22 -8.20
N ASP A 28 12.19 -2.67 -8.28
CA ASP A 28 12.00 -1.24 -8.57
C ASP A 28 12.64 -0.37 -7.46
N ARG A 29 13.23 0.76 -7.85
CA ARG A 29 13.91 1.66 -6.91
C ARG A 29 12.99 2.16 -5.79
N THR A 30 11.73 2.46 -6.12
CA THR A 30 10.73 2.92 -5.15
C THR A 30 10.46 1.84 -4.11
N VAL A 31 10.36 0.59 -4.56
CA VAL A 31 10.18 -0.58 -3.68
C VAL A 31 11.40 -0.76 -2.77
N ILE A 32 12.61 -0.60 -3.29
CA ILE A 32 13.85 -0.67 -2.50
C ILE A 32 13.86 0.41 -1.40
N ASP A 33 13.54 1.66 -1.76
CA ASP A 33 13.55 2.79 -0.83
C ASP A 33 12.49 2.60 0.28
N GLU A 34 11.30 2.09 -0.06
CA GLU A 34 10.22 1.86 0.92
C GLU A 34 10.40 0.60 1.79
N LEU A 35 11.10 -0.43 1.29
CA LEU A 35 11.36 -1.66 2.04
C LEU A 35 12.53 -1.58 3.01
N GLY A 36 13.41 -0.58 2.85
CA GLY A 36 14.61 -0.45 3.68
C GLY A 36 14.30 -0.51 5.18
N ASP A 37 13.40 0.35 5.64
CA ASP A 37 12.99 0.44 7.04
C ASP A 37 12.27 -0.84 7.54
N PRO A 38 11.26 -1.39 6.82
CA PRO A 38 10.67 -2.70 7.12
C PRO A 38 11.70 -3.83 7.32
N LEU A 39 12.67 -3.97 6.41
CA LEU A 39 13.68 -5.02 6.50
C LEU A 39 14.62 -4.80 7.67
N VAL A 40 15.03 -3.56 7.93
CA VAL A 40 15.80 -3.22 9.14
C VAL A 40 15.05 -3.64 10.40
N HIS A 41 13.75 -3.35 10.46
CA HIS A 41 12.93 -3.66 11.61
C HIS A 41 12.80 -5.18 11.84
N MET A 42 12.49 -5.94 10.79
CA MET A 42 12.42 -7.41 10.88
C MET A 42 13.76 -8.02 11.32
N LEU A 43 14.88 -7.57 10.74
CA LEU A 43 16.21 -8.01 11.13
C LEU A 43 16.52 -7.68 12.59
N ARG A 44 16.13 -6.49 13.06
CA ARG A 44 16.29 -6.11 14.48
C ARG A 44 15.49 -7.04 15.39
N ASN A 45 14.23 -7.32 15.07
CA ASN A 45 13.38 -8.22 15.86
C ASN A 45 13.94 -9.64 15.90
N ALA A 46 14.46 -10.14 14.78
CA ALA A 46 15.14 -11.43 14.71
C ALA A 46 16.33 -11.48 15.69
N VAL A 47 17.15 -10.43 15.74
CA VAL A 47 18.31 -10.39 16.63
C VAL A 47 17.92 -10.14 18.10
N ASP A 48 17.02 -9.20 18.38
CA ASP A 48 16.68 -8.78 19.75
C ASP A 48 15.77 -9.78 20.45
N HIS A 49 14.71 -10.22 19.78
CA HIS A 49 13.69 -11.09 20.39
C HIS A 49 13.73 -12.53 19.87
N GLY A 50 14.09 -12.75 18.60
CA GLY A 50 14.16 -14.09 18.00
C GLY A 50 15.27 -14.94 18.62
N LEU A 51 16.53 -14.52 18.41
CA LEU A 51 17.70 -15.26 18.87
C LEU A 51 17.82 -15.29 20.39
N GLU A 52 18.20 -16.45 20.92
CA GLU A 52 18.53 -16.65 22.33
C GLU A 52 19.98 -16.27 22.63
N MET A 53 20.33 -16.16 23.91
CA MET A 53 21.74 -15.99 24.31
C MET A 53 22.55 -17.26 24.00
N PRO A 54 23.88 -17.18 23.74
CA PRO A 54 24.70 -18.35 23.43
C PRO A 54 24.57 -19.48 24.47
N ASP A 55 24.51 -19.14 25.75
CA ASP A 55 24.33 -20.10 26.84
C ASP A 55 22.94 -20.77 26.81
N GLU A 56 21.88 -20.00 26.50
CA GLU A 56 20.52 -20.51 26.35
C GLU A 56 20.42 -21.45 25.14
N ARG A 57 21.08 -21.10 24.02
CA ARG A 57 21.16 -21.94 22.82
C ARG A 57 21.87 -23.26 23.10
N ALA A 58 23.01 -23.21 23.78
CA ALA A 58 23.75 -24.40 24.16
C ALA A 58 22.92 -25.31 25.10
N ALA A 59 22.20 -24.72 26.06
CA ALA A 59 21.30 -25.47 26.95
C ALA A 59 20.12 -26.13 26.20
N ALA A 60 19.66 -25.52 25.11
CA ALA A 60 18.65 -26.07 24.21
C ALA A 60 19.21 -27.04 23.15
N GLY A 61 20.53 -27.32 23.16
CA GLY A 61 21.18 -28.20 22.19
C GLY A 61 21.37 -27.60 20.79
N LYS A 62 21.28 -26.27 20.67
CA LYS A 62 21.45 -25.51 19.43
C LYS A 62 22.89 -25.00 19.30
N ASP A 63 23.29 -24.63 18.08
CA ASP A 63 24.60 -23.99 17.85
C ASP A 63 24.67 -22.68 18.65
N PRO A 64 25.73 -22.41 19.44
CA PRO A 64 25.90 -21.14 20.14
C PRO A 64 25.85 -19.90 19.23
N VAL A 65 26.19 -20.08 17.94
CA VAL A 65 26.06 -19.05 16.89
C VAL A 65 24.70 -19.19 16.22
N GLY A 66 23.84 -18.18 16.38
CA GLY A 66 22.55 -18.11 15.69
C GLY A 66 22.70 -17.81 14.19
N THR A 67 21.73 -18.20 13.39
CA THR A 67 21.69 -17.86 11.95
C THR A 67 20.52 -16.92 11.68
N VAL A 68 20.80 -15.77 11.08
CA VAL A 68 19.79 -14.90 10.47
C VAL A 68 20.00 -14.92 8.96
N ARG A 69 18.95 -15.20 8.20
CA ARG A 69 19.00 -15.24 6.74
C ARG A 69 18.09 -14.18 6.14
N LEU A 70 18.62 -13.46 5.16
CA LEU A 70 17.86 -12.60 4.25
C LEU A 70 18.01 -13.18 2.85
N SER A 71 16.91 -13.59 2.23
CA SER A 71 16.91 -14.10 0.87
C SER A 71 15.90 -13.38 0.00
N ALA A 72 16.28 -13.04 -1.22
CA ALA A 72 15.37 -12.56 -2.25
C ALA A 72 15.40 -13.51 -3.45
N ARG A 73 14.25 -13.72 -4.10
CA ARG A 73 14.16 -14.49 -5.35
C ARG A 73 12.97 -14.03 -6.18
N HIS A 74 13.01 -14.28 -7.48
CA HIS A 74 11.83 -14.21 -8.33
C HIS A 74 11.03 -15.52 -8.22
N GLU A 75 9.72 -15.40 -8.02
CA GLU A 75 8.78 -16.52 -7.97
C GLU A 75 7.54 -16.14 -8.81
N GLY A 76 7.50 -16.60 -10.06
CA GLY A 76 6.45 -16.22 -11.00
C GLY A 76 6.50 -14.73 -11.35
N ASN A 77 5.39 -14.01 -11.14
CA ASN A 77 5.29 -12.55 -11.37
C ASN A 77 5.51 -11.72 -10.10
N SER A 78 6.20 -12.31 -9.11
CA SER A 78 6.45 -11.68 -7.82
C SER A 78 7.89 -11.84 -7.40
N VAL A 79 8.38 -10.86 -6.65
CA VAL A 79 9.61 -10.99 -5.87
C VAL A 79 9.22 -11.48 -4.48
N VAL A 80 9.87 -12.55 -4.03
CA VAL A 80 9.71 -13.10 -2.69
C VAL A 80 10.95 -12.78 -1.88
N ILE A 81 10.76 -12.06 -0.78
CA ILE A 81 11.81 -11.70 0.18
C ILE A 81 11.51 -12.41 1.48
N GLU A 82 12.46 -13.19 1.99
CA GLU A 82 12.33 -13.94 3.23
C GLU A 82 13.35 -13.45 4.25
N VAL A 83 12.89 -13.17 5.47
CA VAL A 83 13.72 -12.91 6.64
C VAL A 83 13.49 -14.05 7.61
N SER A 84 14.49 -14.90 7.82
CA SER A 84 14.39 -16.04 8.74
C SER A 84 15.48 -16.07 9.78
N GLU A 85 15.16 -16.69 10.91
CA GLU A 85 16.06 -16.89 12.02
C GLU A 85 15.82 -18.26 12.65
N ASP A 86 16.83 -18.79 13.32
CA ASP A 86 16.81 -20.12 13.94
C ASP A 86 16.72 -20.04 15.48
N GLY A 87 16.09 -19.00 16.02
CA GLY A 87 15.99 -18.72 17.44
C GLY A 87 14.80 -19.40 18.12
N ARG A 88 14.25 -18.74 19.13
CA ARG A 88 13.24 -19.35 20.03
C ARG A 88 11.87 -19.54 19.37
N GLY A 89 11.65 -18.93 18.20
CA GLY A 89 10.33 -18.86 17.58
C GLY A 89 9.35 -18.01 18.38
N ILE A 90 8.09 -18.01 17.96
CA ILE A 90 7.03 -17.22 18.58
C ILE A 90 6.12 -18.15 19.35
N ASP A 91 5.89 -17.81 20.62
CA ASP A 91 4.97 -18.54 21.48
C ASP A 91 3.52 -18.09 21.20
N PRO A 92 2.68 -18.94 20.59
CA PRO A 92 1.32 -18.57 20.26
C PRO A 92 0.48 -18.39 21.53
N VAL A 93 0.73 -19.12 22.62
CA VAL A 93 0.00 -18.96 23.88
C VAL A 93 0.28 -17.59 24.48
N ARG A 94 1.56 -17.18 24.51
CA ARG A 94 1.94 -15.86 25.00
C ARG A 94 1.33 -14.73 24.16
N LEU A 95 1.25 -14.89 22.85
CA LEU A 95 0.58 -13.91 21.98
C LEU A 95 -0.91 -13.80 22.25
N ARG A 96 -1.59 -14.94 22.40
CA ARG A 96 -3.01 -14.99 22.79
C ARG A 96 -3.27 -14.22 24.09
N ASP A 97 -2.47 -14.50 25.12
CA ASP A 97 -2.59 -13.83 26.42
C ASP A 97 -2.33 -12.31 26.30
N LEU A 98 -1.30 -11.91 25.56
CA LEU A 98 -0.94 -10.49 25.36
C LEU A 98 -2.04 -9.69 24.65
N VAL A 99 -2.68 -10.28 23.64
CA VAL A 99 -3.77 -9.66 22.88
C VAL A 99 -5.00 -9.45 23.77
N VAL A 100 -5.32 -10.42 24.63
CA VAL A 100 -6.41 -10.34 25.60
C VAL A 100 -6.10 -9.32 26.69
N GLU A 101 -4.88 -9.29 27.23
CA GLU A 101 -4.45 -8.33 28.26
C GLU A 101 -4.57 -6.88 27.76
N LYS A 102 -4.25 -6.64 26.48
CA LYS A 102 -4.39 -5.33 25.84
C LYS A 102 -5.82 -4.99 25.42
N GLY A 103 -6.78 -5.90 25.60
CA GLY A 103 -8.18 -5.70 25.25
C GLY A 103 -8.41 -5.60 23.74
N LEU A 104 -7.51 -6.14 22.91
CA LEU A 104 -7.60 -6.07 21.45
C LEU A 104 -8.56 -7.14 20.88
N MET A 105 -8.70 -8.27 21.58
CA MET A 105 -9.66 -9.34 21.25
C MET A 105 -10.17 -10.01 22.54
N SER A 106 -11.34 -10.66 22.46
CA SER A 106 -11.87 -11.42 23.60
C SER A 106 -11.15 -12.76 23.76
N ARG A 107 -11.11 -13.29 25.00
CA ARG A 107 -10.54 -14.62 25.27
C ARG A 107 -11.22 -15.72 24.44
N ALA A 108 -12.54 -15.62 24.27
CA ALA A 108 -13.32 -16.60 23.52
C ALA A 108 -12.98 -16.63 22.02
N ASP A 109 -12.64 -15.49 21.43
CA ASP A 109 -12.25 -15.41 20.02
C ASP A 109 -10.82 -15.93 19.81
N VAL A 110 -9.92 -15.56 20.72
CA VAL A 110 -8.50 -15.91 20.65
C VAL A 110 -8.25 -17.39 20.89
N ASP A 111 -9.02 -18.03 21.77
CA ASP A 111 -8.93 -19.46 22.05
C ASP A 111 -9.43 -20.35 20.89
N GLN A 112 -10.16 -19.78 19.92
CA GLN A 112 -10.59 -20.48 18.69
C GLN A 112 -9.53 -20.49 17.59
N LEU A 113 -8.51 -19.64 17.68
CA LEU A 113 -7.46 -19.52 16.67
C LEU A 113 -6.53 -20.72 16.72
N SER A 114 -6.16 -21.23 15.56
CA SER A 114 -5.01 -22.13 15.41
C SER A 114 -3.72 -21.43 15.85
N ASP A 115 -2.66 -22.20 16.12
CA ASP A 115 -1.37 -21.62 16.52
C ASP A 115 -0.79 -20.69 15.45
N GLN A 116 -1.00 -21.02 14.17
CA GLN A 116 -0.57 -20.19 13.05
C GLN A 116 -1.33 -18.85 13.02
N GLU A 117 -2.65 -18.87 13.19
CA GLU A 117 -3.47 -17.65 13.27
C GLU A 117 -3.11 -16.81 14.50
N ALA A 118 -2.79 -17.46 15.63
CA ALA A 118 -2.33 -16.78 16.83
C ALA A 118 -0.98 -16.08 16.62
N VAL A 119 -0.05 -16.69 15.85
CA VAL A 119 1.22 -16.05 15.48
C VAL A 119 0.98 -14.83 14.59
N GLU A 120 0.01 -14.87 13.68
CA GLU A 120 -0.34 -13.72 12.83
C GLU A 120 -0.87 -12.51 13.60
N LEU A 121 -1.33 -12.69 14.84
CA LEU A 121 -1.71 -11.58 15.72
C LEU A 121 -0.56 -10.62 15.99
N ILE A 122 0.71 -11.01 15.75
CA ILE A 122 1.87 -10.12 15.85
C ILE A 122 1.71 -8.83 15.03
N PHE A 123 0.93 -8.89 13.96
CA PHE A 123 0.64 -7.77 13.07
C PHE A 123 -0.61 -6.96 13.48
N LEU A 124 -1.27 -7.31 14.58
CA LEU A 124 -2.46 -6.62 15.06
C LEU A 124 -2.07 -5.20 15.56
N PRO A 125 -2.75 -4.14 15.08
CA PRO A 125 -2.45 -2.79 15.53
C PRO A 125 -2.55 -2.63 17.04
N GLY A 126 -1.58 -1.93 17.64
CA GLY A 126 -1.55 -1.70 19.09
C GLY A 126 -1.00 -2.85 19.94
N LEU A 127 -0.69 -4.01 19.33
CA LEU A 127 -0.01 -5.10 20.03
C LEU A 127 1.44 -4.74 20.35
N SER A 128 2.16 -4.20 19.36
CA SER A 128 3.55 -3.78 19.53
C SER A 128 3.62 -2.39 20.16
N THR A 129 3.57 -2.34 21.48
CA THR A 129 3.79 -1.10 22.23
C THR A 129 5.28 -0.82 22.37
N ALA A 130 5.88 -0.17 21.37
CA ALA A 130 7.20 0.42 21.57
C ALA A 130 7.07 1.64 22.50
N LYS A 131 7.06 1.40 23.82
CA LYS A 131 7.69 2.30 24.79
C LYS A 131 9.20 2.19 24.54
N VAL A 132 9.87 3.31 24.39
CA VAL A 132 11.30 3.51 24.04
C VAL A 132 11.51 3.78 22.55
N ALA A 133 11.50 5.08 22.22
CA ALA A 133 12.21 5.61 21.06
C ALA A 133 13.70 5.28 21.25
N THR A 134 14.23 4.37 20.43
CA THR A 134 15.69 4.20 20.28
C THR A 134 16.17 5.08 19.13
N ASP A 135 17.34 5.70 19.33
CA ASP A 135 17.92 6.87 18.65
C ASP A 135 18.10 6.82 17.12
N ILE A 136 17.57 5.82 16.41
CA ILE A 136 17.89 5.59 15.00
C ILE A 136 16.67 5.70 14.06
N SER A 137 15.42 5.76 14.55
CA SER A 137 14.26 5.83 13.64
C SER A 137 13.07 6.70 14.05
N GLY A 138 13.05 7.35 15.23
CA GLY A 138 12.11 8.43 15.56
C GLY A 138 10.60 8.14 15.54
N ARG A 139 10.17 6.95 15.14
CA ARG A 139 8.78 6.47 15.18
C ARG A 139 8.81 5.05 15.73
N GLY A 140 7.98 4.76 16.72
CA GLY A 140 7.81 3.39 17.21
C GLY A 140 7.21 2.55 16.08
N VAL A 141 8.06 1.83 15.35
CA VAL A 141 7.62 0.95 14.26
C VAL A 141 7.25 -0.39 14.91
N GLY A 142 5.98 -0.76 14.86
CA GLY A 142 5.51 -2.11 15.17
C GLY A 142 5.43 -2.97 13.91
N MET A 143 5.17 -4.27 14.08
CA MET A 143 4.95 -5.17 12.94
C MET A 143 3.69 -4.80 12.15
N ASP A 144 2.70 -4.16 12.77
CA ASP A 144 1.54 -3.57 12.11
C ASP A 144 1.94 -2.48 11.10
N ALA A 145 2.86 -1.58 11.46
CA ALA A 145 3.38 -0.56 10.56
C ALA A 145 4.19 -1.17 9.40
N VAL A 146 4.94 -2.25 9.67
CA VAL A 146 5.63 -3.03 8.63
C VAL A 146 4.64 -3.64 7.64
N ARG A 147 3.57 -4.28 8.13
CA ARG A 147 2.51 -4.85 7.27
C ARG A 147 1.80 -3.77 6.46
N ALA A 148 1.50 -2.61 7.07
CA ALA A 148 0.87 -1.50 6.37
C ALA A 148 1.74 -0.98 5.21
N LYS A 149 3.05 -0.79 5.44
CA LYS A 149 4.00 -0.40 4.38
C LYS A 149 4.06 -1.41 3.24
N ILE A 150 4.15 -2.71 3.56
CA ILE A 150 4.20 -3.77 2.54
C ILE A 150 2.90 -3.82 1.73
N ASN A 151 1.75 -3.70 2.39
CA ASN A 151 0.45 -3.66 1.71
C ASN A 151 0.31 -2.41 0.81
N GLY A 152 0.89 -1.27 1.20
CA GLY A 152 0.94 -0.06 0.38
C GLY A 152 1.76 -0.21 -0.90
N LEU A 153 2.66 -1.20 -0.96
CA LEU A 153 3.39 -1.59 -2.17
C LEU A 153 2.65 -2.67 -2.98
N ASN A 154 1.35 -2.88 -2.73
CA ASN A 154 0.55 -3.99 -3.25
C ASN A 154 1.16 -5.37 -2.94
N GLY A 155 1.91 -5.44 -1.86
CA GLY A 155 2.55 -6.65 -1.37
C GLY A 155 1.72 -7.37 -0.33
N THR A 156 2.19 -8.56 0.05
CA THR A 156 1.71 -9.28 1.24
C THR A 156 2.88 -9.64 2.14
N VAL A 157 2.61 -9.76 3.45
CA VAL A 157 3.55 -10.28 4.42
C VAL A 157 2.90 -11.35 5.29
N GLU A 158 3.54 -12.49 5.34
CA GLU A 158 3.16 -13.65 6.14
C GLU A 158 4.30 -13.99 7.10
N ILE A 159 3.97 -14.70 8.16
CA ILE A 159 4.94 -15.22 9.12
C ILE A 159 4.67 -16.70 9.34
N ARG A 160 5.71 -17.51 9.41
CA ARG A 160 5.64 -18.88 9.92
C ARG A 160 6.63 -19.00 11.06
N SER A 161 6.22 -19.58 12.17
CA SER A 161 7.12 -19.78 13.29
C SER A 161 6.79 -21.05 14.04
N GLU A 162 7.83 -21.72 14.51
CA GLU A 162 7.72 -22.89 15.37
C GLU A 162 8.58 -22.68 16.61
N LEU A 163 8.00 -22.97 17.78
CA LEU A 163 8.67 -22.77 19.06
C LEU A 163 9.95 -23.61 19.14
N GLY A 164 11.05 -22.97 19.51
CA GLY A 164 12.39 -23.55 19.59
C GLY A 164 13.12 -23.70 18.25
N LYS A 165 12.44 -23.55 17.10
CA LYS A 165 13.05 -23.68 15.76
C LYS A 165 13.22 -22.36 15.02
N GLY A 166 12.51 -21.32 15.44
CA GLY A 166 12.63 -19.97 14.92
C GLY A 166 11.42 -19.48 14.12
N SER A 167 11.63 -18.42 13.37
CA SER A 167 10.60 -17.70 12.62
C SER A 167 11.08 -17.37 11.20
N THR A 168 10.14 -17.30 10.27
CA THR A 168 10.35 -16.87 8.89
C THR A 168 9.25 -15.90 8.49
N PHE A 169 9.62 -14.66 8.20
CA PHE A 169 8.77 -13.69 7.54
C PHE A 169 8.90 -13.84 6.03
N THR A 170 7.79 -13.92 5.32
CA THR A 170 7.75 -14.01 3.85
C THR A 170 7.01 -12.80 3.30
N ILE A 171 7.70 -11.96 2.55
CA ILE A 171 7.16 -10.80 1.85
C ILE A 171 7.02 -11.18 0.37
N ARG A 172 5.83 -10.97 -0.20
CA ARG A 172 5.59 -11.15 -1.64
C ARG A 172 5.23 -9.81 -2.25
N LEU A 173 5.98 -9.39 -3.26
CA LEU A 173 5.78 -8.11 -3.96
C LEU A 173 5.56 -8.36 -5.44
N PRO A 174 4.66 -7.64 -6.12
CA PRO A 174 4.55 -7.69 -7.56
C PRO A 174 5.86 -7.25 -8.23
N LEU A 175 6.27 -7.95 -9.30
CA LEU A 175 7.50 -7.63 -10.05
C LEU A 175 7.35 -6.37 -10.92
N THR A 176 6.12 -5.96 -11.22
CA THR A 176 5.79 -4.84 -12.11
C THR A 176 4.96 -3.77 -11.41
N LEU A 177 5.21 -2.50 -11.76
CA LEU A 177 4.26 -1.42 -11.55
C LEU A 177 2.91 -1.78 -12.19
N ALA A 178 1.80 -1.46 -11.54
CA ALA A 178 0.48 -1.84 -12.03
C ALA A 178 0.18 -1.16 -13.37
N ILE A 179 0.07 -1.94 -14.45
CA ILE A 179 -0.42 -1.49 -15.74
C ILE A 179 -1.95 -1.53 -15.69
N ILE A 180 -2.58 -0.39 -15.95
CA ILE A 180 -4.03 -0.32 -16.13
C ILE A 180 -4.35 0.31 -17.48
N GLN A 181 -5.53 0.00 -18.01
CA GLN A 181 -6.04 0.69 -19.19
C GLN A 181 -6.80 1.93 -18.77
N ALA A 182 -6.48 3.07 -19.37
CA ALA A 182 -7.14 4.34 -19.08
C ALA A 182 -7.57 5.07 -20.36
N LEU A 183 -8.64 5.84 -20.26
CA LEU A 183 -9.02 6.85 -21.23
C LEU A 183 -8.29 8.15 -20.89
N LEU A 184 -7.44 8.63 -21.81
CA LEU A 184 -6.80 9.92 -21.70
C LEU A 184 -7.76 11.02 -22.15
N VAL A 185 -7.87 12.06 -21.34
CA VAL A 185 -8.73 13.23 -21.57
C VAL A 185 -7.96 14.50 -21.27
N THR A 186 -8.41 15.63 -21.81
CA THR A 186 -7.86 16.94 -21.45
C THR A 186 -8.81 17.76 -20.60
N ALA A 187 -8.26 18.54 -19.67
CA ALA A 187 -8.97 19.58 -18.94
C ALA A 187 -8.05 20.79 -18.71
N ALA A 188 -8.46 21.96 -19.18
CA ALA A 188 -7.69 23.21 -19.13
C ALA A 188 -6.27 23.09 -19.72
N GLY A 189 -6.10 22.27 -20.77
CA GLY A 189 -4.83 22.05 -21.46
C GLY A 189 -3.93 20.95 -20.87
N ASP A 190 -4.24 20.45 -19.68
CA ASP A 190 -3.52 19.34 -19.04
C ASP A 190 -4.17 17.98 -19.38
N THR A 191 -3.36 16.92 -19.39
CA THR A 191 -3.82 15.55 -19.66
C THR A 191 -4.10 14.79 -18.36
N TYR A 192 -5.25 14.12 -18.32
CA TYR A 192 -5.72 13.29 -17.22
C TYR A 192 -6.04 11.89 -17.73
N ALA A 193 -5.89 10.90 -16.86
CA ALA A 193 -6.21 9.51 -17.14
C ALA A 193 -7.38 9.05 -16.28
N LEU A 194 -8.45 8.56 -16.92
CA LEU A 194 -9.59 7.95 -16.24
C LEU A 194 -9.52 6.42 -16.43
N PRO A 195 -9.51 5.61 -15.36
CA PRO A 195 -9.49 4.14 -15.47
C PRO A 195 -10.68 3.63 -16.30
N LEU A 196 -10.42 2.80 -17.32
CA LEU A 196 -11.48 2.29 -18.19
C LEU A 196 -12.51 1.44 -17.46
N GLU A 197 -12.10 0.75 -16.39
CA GLU A 197 -13.00 -0.05 -15.55
C GLU A 197 -14.13 0.76 -14.90
N ALA A 198 -13.91 2.06 -14.69
CA ALA A 198 -14.88 2.96 -14.09
C ALA A 198 -15.78 3.65 -15.15
N ILE A 199 -15.45 3.53 -16.44
CA ILE A 199 -16.15 4.21 -17.53
C ILE A 199 -17.24 3.30 -18.10
N GLU A 200 -18.47 3.79 -18.13
CA GLU A 200 -19.59 3.11 -18.81
C GLU A 200 -19.62 3.45 -20.30
N GLU A 201 -19.61 4.73 -20.62
CA GLU A 201 -19.66 5.24 -22.00
C GLU A 201 -19.15 6.68 -22.08
N THR A 202 -18.81 7.13 -23.29
CA THR A 202 -18.47 8.52 -23.60
C THR A 202 -19.53 9.10 -24.53
N VAL A 203 -20.06 10.27 -24.20
CA VAL A 203 -21.08 10.95 -25.01
C VAL A 203 -20.67 12.39 -25.29
N VAL A 204 -21.07 12.91 -26.43
CA VAL A 204 -20.98 14.34 -26.76
C VAL A 204 -22.39 14.87 -26.79
N ILE A 205 -22.66 15.91 -26.00
CA ILE A 205 -23.99 16.55 -25.90
C ILE A 205 -23.89 18.02 -26.25
N GLU A 206 -25.00 18.63 -26.64
CA GLU A 206 -25.08 20.08 -26.72
C GLU A 206 -25.25 20.65 -25.30
N ARG A 207 -24.56 21.76 -25.00
CA ARG A 207 -24.69 22.44 -23.70
C ARG A 207 -26.15 22.81 -23.40
N ALA A 208 -26.93 23.13 -24.43
CA ALA A 208 -28.36 23.43 -24.35
C ALA A 208 -29.24 22.24 -23.90
N GLU A 209 -28.74 21.00 -24.01
CA GLU A 209 -29.44 19.79 -23.55
C GLU A 209 -29.31 19.57 -22.04
N THR A 210 -28.39 20.30 -21.38
CA THR A 210 -28.22 20.23 -19.93
C THR A 210 -29.38 20.91 -19.20
N ARG A 211 -29.89 20.27 -18.15
CA ARG A 211 -30.96 20.81 -17.29
C ARG A 211 -30.54 20.76 -15.82
N PRO A 212 -30.65 21.86 -15.07
CA PRO A 212 -30.33 21.84 -13.65
C PRO A 212 -31.41 21.10 -12.85
N VAL A 213 -31.00 20.22 -11.95
CA VAL A 213 -31.84 19.57 -10.93
C VAL A 213 -31.24 19.90 -9.56
N ASP A 214 -32.00 20.57 -8.69
CA ASP A 214 -31.53 21.08 -7.40
C ASP A 214 -30.21 21.88 -7.49
N GLY A 215 -30.05 22.65 -8.56
CA GLY A 215 -28.87 23.48 -8.83
C GLY A 215 -27.66 22.73 -9.38
N VAL A 216 -27.75 21.41 -9.60
CA VAL A 216 -26.70 20.61 -10.24
C VAL A 216 -27.04 20.44 -11.72
N PRO A 217 -26.13 20.77 -12.66
CA PRO A 217 -26.37 20.50 -14.08
C PRO A 217 -26.48 18.99 -14.32
N CYS A 218 -27.50 18.56 -15.05
CA CYS A 218 -27.74 17.15 -15.36
C CYS A 218 -28.00 16.97 -16.86
N MET A 219 -27.72 15.77 -17.37
CA MET A 219 -28.17 15.32 -18.69
C MET A 219 -29.12 14.13 -18.55
N VAL A 220 -29.91 13.87 -19.60
CA VAL A 220 -30.73 12.65 -19.68
C VAL A 220 -30.02 11.65 -20.58
N LEU A 221 -29.64 10.50 -20.01
CA LEU A 221 -29.01 9.41 -20.74
C LEU A 221 -29.92 8.18 -20.67
N ARG A 222 -30.57 7.84 -21.79
CA ARG A 222 -31.50 6.70 -21.91
C ARG A 222 -32.50 6.65 -20.74
N ASP A 223 -33.27 7.72 -20.60
CA ASP A 223 -34.28 7.94 -19.55
C ASP A 223 -33.75 8.05 -18.10
N ASN A 224 -32.43 8.02 -17.89
CA ASN A 224 -31.82 8.23 -16.57
C ASN A 224 -31.26 9.65 -16.45
N ILE A 225 -31.50 10.29 -15.30
CA ILE A 225 -30.88 11.59 -14.98
C ILE A 225 -29.46 11.34 -14.50
N VAL A 226 -28.48 11.89 -15.22
CA VAL A 226 -27.06 11.79 -14.87
C VAL A 226 -26.55 13.16 -14.45
N PRO A 227 -26.11 13.35 -13.19
CA PRO A 227 -25.51 14.60 -12.76
C PRO A 227 -24.17 14.82 -13.46
N LEU A 228 -23.95 16.04 -13.92
CA LEU A 228 -22.73 16.47 -14.57
C LEU A 228 -21.80 17.15 -13.56
N LEU A 229 -20.52 16.82 -13.67
CA LEU A 229 -19.44 17.40 -12.89
C LEU A 229 -18.33 17.82 -13.85
N SER A 230 -17.94 19.09 -13.79
CA SER A 230 -16.77 19.60 -14.52
C SER A 230 -15.49 19.07 -13.87
N LEU A 231 -14.64 18.39 -14.67
CA LEU A 231 -13.34 17.93 -14.18
C LEU A 231 -12.46 19.12 -13.75
N ARG A 232 -12.55 20.24 -14.48
CA ARG A 232 -11.84 21.50 -14.17
C ARG A 232 -12.22 22.02 -12.78
N ASP A 233 -13.52 22.13 -12.50
CA ASP A 233 -14.03 22.66 -11.24
C ASP A 233 -13.63 21.76 -10.08
N ARG A 234 -13.71 20.45 -10.29
CA ARG A 234 -13.44 19.47 -9.26
C ARG A 234 -11.97 19.45 -8.86
N LEU A 235 -11.08 19.60 -9.84
CA LEU A 235 -9.63 19.69 -9.63
C LEU A 235 -9.15 21.12 -9.32
N ARG A 236 -10.07 22.10 -9.24
CA ARG A 236 -9.78 23.52 -8.95
C ARG A 236 -8.74 24.12 -9.91
N ILE A 237 -8.81 23.74 -11.18
CA ILE A 237 -7.85 24.20 -12.19
C ILE A 237 -8.20 25.63 -12.61
N ALA A 238 -7.19 26.49 -12.70
CA ALA A 238 -7.37 27.85 -13.19
C ALA A 238 -7.60 27.84 -14.71
N GLY A 239 -8.77 28.31 -15.14
CA GLY A 239 -9.14 28.42 -16.55
C GLY A 239 -10.62 28.79 -16.62
N GLY A 240 -10.99 29.76 -17.46
CA GLY A 240 -12.40 30.11 -17.63
C GLY A 240 -13.19 28.93 -18.19
N ASP A 241 -14.49 28.88 -17.92
CA ASP A 241 -15.39 28.01 -18.66
C ASP A 241 -15.19 28.26 -20.15
N ALA A 242 -14.81 27.23 -20.90
CA ALA A 242 -14.91 27.32 -22.33
C ALA A 242 -16.41 27.38 -22.64
N GLU A 243 -16.89 28.47 -23.25
CA GLU A 243 -18.25 28.59 -23.78
C GLU A 243 -18.42 27.69 -25.02
N GLU A 244 -18.11 26.41 -24.86
CA GLU A 244 -18.26 25.41 -25.89
C GLU A 244 -19.74 25.02 -26.00
N GLU A 245 -20.23 25.05 -27.24
CA GLU A 245 -21.60 24.63 -27.60
C GLU A 245 -21.79 23.12 -27.38
N HIS A 246 -20.71 22.34 -27.48
CA HIS A 246 -20.70 20.89 -27.25
C HIS A 246 -19.86 20.53 -26.04
N LEU A 247 -20.30 19.54 -25.28
CA LEU A 247 -19.62 19.03 -24.09
C LEU A 247 -19.23 17.57 -24.31
N SER A 248 -17.95 17.25 -24.14
CA SER A 248 -17.48 15.88 -24.05
C SER A 248 -17.71 15.36 -22.63
N VAL A 249 -18.50 14.30 -22.48
CA VAL A 249 -18.89 13.74 -21.19
C VAL A 249 -18.44 12.29 -21.08
N VAL A 250 -17.63 11.98 -20.08
CA VAL A 250 -17.28 10.61 -19.70
C VAL A 250 -18.22 10.15 -18.60
N VAL A 251 -19.08 9.18 -18.90
CA VAL A 251 -20.02 8.62 -17.93
C VAL A 251 -19.30 7.57 -17.12
N VAL A 252 -19.15 7.82 -15.82
CA VAL A 252 -18.45 6.93 -14.89
C VAL A 252 -19.39 6.39 -13.83
N ARG A 253 -19.08 5.20 -13.32
CA ARG A 253 -19.78 4.57 -12.20
C ARG A 253 -18.91 4.57 -10.95
N SER A 254 -19.47 5.11 -9.86
CA SER A 254 -18.93 4.98 -8.51
C SER A 254 -19.96 4.27 -7.63
N GLY A 255 -19.74 2.97 -7.38
CA GLY A 255 -20.70 2.11 -6.68
C GLY A 255 -22.07 2.05 -7.38
N SER A 256 -23.12 2.52 -6.72
CA SER A 256 -24.48 2.59 -7.26
C SER A 256 -24.79 3.90 -7.99
N THR A 257 -23.86 4.86 -8.01
CA THR A 257 -24.10 6.21 -8.55
C THR A 257 -23.42 6.37 -9.91
N ARG A 258 -24.13 6.99 -10.86
CA ARG A 258 -23.57 7.44 -12.14
C ARG A 258 -23.30 8.93 -12.12
N ILE A 259 -22.18 9.32 -12.70
CA ILE A 259 -21.77 10.73 -12.82
C ILE A 259 -21.25 10.94 -14.24
N GLY A 260 -21.63 12.04 -14.86
CA GLY A 260 -21.02 12.50 -16.12
C GLY A 260 -19.89 13.47 -15.83
N VAL A 261 -18.67 13.10 -16.16
CA VAL A 261 -17.49 13.96 -16.03
C VAL A 261 -17.32 14.75 -17.32
N VAL A 262 -17.52 16.06 -17.25
CA VAL A 262 -17.31 16.97 -18.38
C VAL A 262 -15.81 17.24 -18.52
N VAL A 263 -15.29 17.00 -19.72
CA VAL A 263 -13.88 17.16 -20.11
C VAL A 263 -13.80 17.96 -21.41
N ASP A 264 -12.62 18.47 -21.74
CA ASP A 264 -12.43 19.29 -22.93
C ASP A 264 -12.35 18.42 -24.19
N ALA A 265 -11.52 17.37 -24.14
CA ALA A 265 -11.35 16.46 -25.25
C ALA A 265 -11.03 15.04 -24.79
N LEU A 266 -11.37 14.07 -25.64
CA LEU A 266 -11.01 12.66 -25.50
C LEU A 266 -9.80 12.38 -26.39
N LEU A 267 -8.66 12.02 -25.80
CA LEU A 267 -7.42 11.75 -26.54
C LEU A 267 -7.32 10.29 -27.01
N GLY A 268 -7.92 9.36 -26.27
CA GLY A 268 -7.96 7.94 -26.63
C GLY A 268 -7.58 7.02 -25.47
N GLN A 269 -7.58 5.71 -25.74
CA GLN A 269 -7.25 4.69 -24.75
C GLN A 269 -5.76 4.37 -24.77
N GLN A 270 -5.17 4.18 -23.60
CA GLN A 270 -3.77 3.79 -23.47
C GLN A 270 -3.54 2.93 -22.23
N ASP A 271 -2.63 1.96 -22.35
CA ASP A 271 -2.07 1.25 -21.19
C ASP A 271 -1.09 2.19 -20.47
N ILE A 272 -1.34 2.43 -19.19
CA ILE A 272 -0.57 3.35 -18.36
C ILE A 272 -0.04 2.65 -17.12
N VAL A 273 1.09 3.15 -16.62
CA VAL A 273 1.73 2.64 -15.42
C VAL A 273 1.41 3.56 -14.25
N ILE A 274 0.74 3.04 -13.23
CA ILE A 274 0.39 3.83 -12.04
C ILE A 274 1.65 4.04 -11.19
N LYS A 275 1.95 5.30 -10.89
CA LYS A 275 2.86 5.71 -9.84
C LYS A 275 2.08 6.40 -8.73
N HIS A 276 2.18 5.88 -7.52
CA HIS A 276 1.55 6.50 -6.36
C HIS A 276 2.21 7.84 -6.06
N LEU A 277 1.38 8.81 -5.67
CA LEU A 277 1.86 10.12 -5.26
C LEU A 277 2.56 10.01 -3.89
N PRO A 278 3.72 10.65 -3.69
CA PRO A 278 4.40 10.65 -2.40
C PRO A 278 3.54 11.20 -1.25
N GLU A 279 3.64 10.61 -0.06
CA GLU A 279 2.83 10.97 1.13
C GLU A 279 2.92 12.45 1.51
N TYR A 280 4.03 13.14 1.21
CA TYR A 280 4.20 14.56 1.53
C TYR A 280 3.27 15.49 0.72
N LEU A 281 2.67 14.98 -0.37
CA LEU A 281 1.66 15.73 -1.14
C LEU A 281 0.27 15.69 -0.46
N GLY A 282 0.08 14.86 0.56
CA GLY A 282 -1.20 14.66 1.23
C GLY A 282 -2.26 14.03 0.32
N GLU A 283 -3.51 13.98 0.78
CA GLU A 283 -4.64 13.57 -0.06
C GLU A 283 -4.93 14.66 -1.10
N VAL A 284 -4.57 14.37 -2.35
CA VAL A 284 -4.93 15.22 -3.49
C VAL A 284 -6.36 14.87 -3.90
N VAL A 285 -7.24 15.88 -3.87
CA VAL A 285 -8.66 15.70 -4.18
C VAL A 285 -8.83 15.06 -5.55
N ALA A 286 -9.52 13.92 -5.59
CA ALA A 286 -9.87 13.21 -6.82
C ALA A 286 -8.69 12.72 -7.69
N VAL A 287 -7.53 12.45 -7.08
CA VAL A 287 -6.35 11.90 -7.78
C VAL A 287 -5.88 10.62 -7.09
N ALA A 288 -5.81 9.51 -7.84
CA ALA A 288 -5.36 8.20 -7.37
C ALA A 288 -3.84 8.00 -7.54
N GLY A 289 -3.22 8.74 -8.45
CA GLY A 289 -1.81 8.58 -8.81
C GLY A 289 -1.40 9.45 -9.99
N ALA A 290 -0.22 9.18 -10.54
CA ALA A 290 0.27 9.79 -11.76
C ALA A 290 0.86 8.72 -12.69
N THR A 291 0.95 9.04 -13.99
CA THR A 291 1.64 8.22 -14.99
C THR A 291 2.54 9.11 -15.84
N ILE A 292 3.55 8.50 -16.46
CA ILE A 292 4.37 9.14 -17.49
C ILE A 292 3.90 8.59 -18.84
N LEU A 293 3.48 9.48 -19.73
CA LEU A 293 3.01 9.13 -21.07
C LEU A 293 4.20 8.86 -22.02
N GLY A 294 3.92 8.31 -23.21
CA GLY A 294 4.96 7.93 -24.17
C GLY A 294 5.78 9.11 -24.71
N ASP A 295 5.25 10.33 -24.62
CA ASP A 295 5.94 11.58 -24.95
C ASP A 295 6.75 12.16 -23.78
N GLY A 296 6.76 11.49 -22.63
CA GLY A 296 7.44 11.91 -21.41
C GLY A 296 6.65 12.91 -20.56
N SER A 297 5.46 13.33 -20.99
CA SER A 297 4.58 14.19 -20.19
C SER A 297 4.00 13.42 -19.00
N VAL A 298 3.61 14.15 -17.95
CA VAL A 298 2.98 13.56 -16.75
C VAL A 298 1.48 13.77 -16.85
N ALA A 299 0.72 12.70 -16.65
CA ALA A 299 -0.74 12.76 -16.53
C ALA A 299 -1.18 12.29 -15.14
N LEU A 300 -2.16 12.99 -14.55
CA LEU A 300 -2.74 12.57 -13.28
C LEU A 300 -3.86 11.55 -13.51
N ILE A 301 -3.88 10.51 -12.67
CA ILE A 301 -4.90 9.46 -12.71
C ILE A 301 -6.04 9.88 -11.79
N VAL A 302 -7.23 10.01 -12.35
CA VAL A 302 -8.41 10.51 -11.64
C VAL A 302 -9.01 9.41 -10.76
N ASP A 303 -9.24 9.73 -9.49
CA ASP A 303 -9.99 8.86 -8.57
C ASP A 303 -11.49 9.10 -8.74
N VAL A 304 -12.14 8.21 -9.51
CA VAL A 304 -13.58 8.25 -9.76
C VAL A 304 -14.42 8.08 -8.49
N GLY A 305 -13.94 7.31 -7.52
CA GLY A 305 -14.60 7.14 -6.23
C GLY A 305 -14.69 8.45 -5.45
N ALA A 306 -13.60 9.22 -5.47
CA ALA A 306 -13.51 10.52 -4.83
C ALA A 306 -14.21 11.66 -5.63
N LEU A 307 -14.47 11.49 -6.93
CA LEU A 307 -15.23 12.49 -7.72
C LEU A 307 -16.66 12.68 -7.19
N GLY A 308 -17.33 11.58 -6.80
CA GLY A 308 -18.73 11.60 -6.37
C GLY A 308 -19.00 12.09 -4.94
N GLN A 309 -17.96 12.22 -4.12
CA GLN A 309 -18.11 12.68 -2.75
C GLN A 309 -18.22 14.22 -2.73
N ARG A 310 -19.43 14.77 -2.47
CA ARG A 310 -19.57 16.18 -2.12
C ARG A 310 -18.67 16.45 -0.91
N GLY A 311 -17.59 17.20 -1.13
CA GLY A 311 -16.73 17.62 -0.02
C GLY A 311 -17.60 18.33 1.00
N ARG A 312 -17.61 17.86 2.25
CA ARG A 312 -18.07 18.66 3.37
C ARG A 312 -17.19 19.90 3.36
N VAL A 313 -17.76 21.03 2.94
CA VAL A 313 -17.14 22.33 3.12
C VAL A 313 -17.05 22.52 4.63
N ALA A 314 -15.84 22.40 5.17
CA ALA A 314 -15.54 22.99 6.46
C ALA A 314 -15.79 24.49 6.32
N ALA A 315 -16.78 24.98 7.06
CA ALA A 315 -17.05 26.40 7.22
C ALA A 315 -15.90 27.10 7.96
#